data_AF-B3VKQ6-F1
#
_entry.id   AF-B3VKQ6-F1
#
_cell.length_a   1.000
_cell.length_b   1.000
_cell.length_c   1.000
_cell.angle_alpha   90.00
_cell.angle_beta   90.00
_cell.angle_gamma   90.00
#
_symmetry.space_group_name_H-M   'P 1'
#
loop_
_entity.id
_entity.type
_entity.pdbx_description
1 polymer ?
#
loop_
_entity_poly.entity_id
_entity_poly.type
_entity_poly.pdbx_seq_one_letter_code
_entity_poly.pdbx_strand_id
1 'polypeptide(L)'
;EVTISPAETPESPPATPKTPVEKKHAEEIDKYIWGLNYDKNSILVYQGEAVTNVPPKKGYKDGSEYIVVEKKKKGINQNNADISVINAISSLTYPGALVKANRELVENQPNVLPVKRDSLTLSVDLPGMTKKDNKIFVKNPTKSNVNNAVNTLVERWNDKYSKAYPNINAKIDYSDEMAYSESQLIAKSGTAFKAVNNSLNVNFEAISDGKVQEEVISFKQIYYNINVNEPTSPSKFFGSSVTKEQLDALGVNAENPPAYISSVAYGRQIYVKLSSSSHSNKVKTAFEAAMSGKSVKGDVELTNIIKNSSFKAVIYGGSAKEEVEIIDGNLSELRDILKKGSTYDRENPGVPISYTTNFLKDNDLAVVKNNSEYIETTSKSYTDGKINIDHSGGYVAQFNISWDEVSYDENGNEIKVHKKWGENYKSKLAHFTSSIYLPGNARNINIYARECTGLFWEWWRTVIDDRNLPLVKNRNVSIWGTTLYPRHSNNVDNPIQ
;
A
#
# COMPACT_ATOMS: atom_id res chain seq x y z
N GLU A 1 8.70 14.17 4.10
CA GLU A 1 8.25 15.30 3.28
C GLU A 1 9.29 15.58 2.21
N VAL A 2 9.01 15.21 0.97
CA VAL A 2 9.83 15.65 -0.18
C VAL A 2 9.22 16.96 -0.63
N THR A 3 9.81 18.07 -0.23
CA THR A 3 9.52 19.39 -0.81
C THR A 3 9.81 19.32 -2.31
N ILE A 4 8.74 19.19 -3.09
CA ILE A 4 8.78 19.35 -4.54
C ILE A 4 9.16 20.82 -4.77
N SER A 5 10.41 21.09 -5.12
CA SER A 5 10.75 22.39 -5.69
C SER A 5 9.93 22.50 -6.97
N PRO A 6 9.01 23.46 -7.13
CA PRO A 6 8.28 23.60 -8.38
C PRO A 6 9.32 23.89 -9.45
N ALA A 7 9.38 23.05 -10.49
CA ALA A 7 10.08 23.44 -11.70
C ALA A 7 9.49 24.78 -12.17
N GLU A 8 10.33 25.79 -12.44
CA GLU A 8 9.87 27.13 -12.86
C GLU A 8 8.86 26.99 -14.02
N THR A 9 7.65 27.50 -13.84
CA THR A 9 6.64 27.58 -14.90
C THR A 9 7.17 28.46 -16.03
N PRO A 10 7.08 28.03 -17.31
CA PRO A 10 7.56 28.83 -18.42
C PRO A 10 6.75 30.12 -18.57
N GLU A 11 7.35 31.11 -19.23
CA GLU A 11 6.65 32.36 -19.54
C GLU A 11 5.50 32.11 -20.53
N SER A 12 4.42 32.88 -20.36
CA SER A 12 3.30 32.88 -21.28
C SER A 12 3.73 33.33 -22.69
N PRO A 13 3.15 32.75 -23.75
CA PRO A 13 3.43 33.21 -25.10
C PRO A 13 3.00 34.66 -25.36
N PRO A 14 3.56 35.30 -26.41
CA PRO A 14 3.05 36.59 -26.87
C PRO A 14 1.58 36.47 -27.27
N ALA A 15 0.81 37.52 -26.96
CA ALA A 15 -0.63 37.53 -27.23
C ALA A 15 -0.93 37.46 -28.74
N THR A 16 -1.85 36.58 -29.12
CA THR A 16 -2.36 36.52 -30.50
C THR A 16 -3.16 37.80 -30.82
N PRO A 17 -3.00 38.40 -32.02
CA PRO A 17 -3.78 39.57 -32.43
C PRO A 17 -5.29 39.27 -32.39
N LYS A 18 -6.08 40.15 -31.76
CA LYS A 18 -7.54 40.03 -31.63
C LYS A 18 -8.24 41.28 -32.17
N THR A 19 -9.32 41.08 -32.93
CA THR A 19 -10.27 42.12 -33.33
C THR A 19 -11.00 42.70 -32.10
N PRO A 20 -11.66 43.86 -32.22
CA PRO A 20 -12.42 44.45 -31.09
C PRO A 20 -13.48 43.50 -30.51
N VAL A 21 -14.14 42.71 -31.35
CA VAL A 21 -15.16 41.73 -30.92
C VAL A 21 -14.52 40.58 -30.16
N GLU A 22 -13.41 40.04 -30.65
CA GLU A 22 -12.67 38.95 -29.98
C GLU A 22 -12.05 39.40 -28.64
N LYS A 23 -11.67 40.68 -28.52
CA LYS A 23 -11.24 41.26 -27.23
C LYS A 23 -12.39 41.29 -26.23
N LYS A 24 -13.57 41.74 -26.67
CA LYS A 24 -14.78 41.75 -25.83
C LYS A 24 -15.14 40.35 -25.34
N HIS A 25 -15.12 39.34 -26.21
CA HIS A 25 -15.36 37.95 -25.80
C HIS A 25 -14.33 37.43 -24.79
N ALA A 26 -13.05 37.79 -24.96
CA ALA A 26 -12.01 37.43 -24.00
C ALA A 26 -12.27 38.06 -22.61
N GLU A 27 -12.64 39.33 -22.56
CA GLU A 27 -13.00 40.03 -21.31
C GLU A 27 -14.25 39.42 -20.65
N GLU A 28 -15.25 39.00 -21.43
CA GLU A 28 -16.45 38.30 -20.94
C GLU A 28 -16.11 36.94 -20.32
N ILE A 29 -15.21 36.17 -20.96
CA ILE A 29 -14.71 34.89 -20.42
C ILE A 29 -13.94 35.11 -19.12
N ASP A 30 -13.04 36.10 -19.08
CA ASP A 30 -12.26 36.41 -17.89
C ASP A 30 -13.17 36.75 -16.70
N LYS A 31 -14.13 37.66 -16.90
CA LYS A 31 -15.13 38.01 -15.87
C LYS A 31 -15.98 36.82 -15.45
N TYR A 32 -16.37 35.96 -16.39
CA TYR A 32 -17.17 34.77 -16.09
C TYR A 32 -16.42 33.79 -15.20
N ILE A 33 -15.18 33.42 -15.58
CA ILE A 33 -14.38 32.42 -14.85
C ILE A 33 -13.96 32.97 -13.48
N TRP A 34 -13.55 34.25 -13.40
CA TRP A 34 -13.25 34.89 -12.11
C TRP A 34 -14.48 34.99 -11.20
N GLY A 35 -15.67 35.13 -11.79
CA GLY A 35 -16.95 35.19 -11.07
C GLY A 35 -17.45 33.85 -10.53
N LEU A 36 -16.87 32.70 -10.92
CA LEU A 36 -17.30 31.39 -10.43
C LEU A 36 -16.99 31.26 -8.93
N ASN A 37 -18.01 31.03 -8.11
CA ASN A 37 -17.87 30.89 -6.67
C ASN A 37 -17.98 29.42 -6.25
N TYR A 38 -16.85 28.80 -5.90
CA TYR A 38 -16.76 27.41 -5.47
C TYR A 38 -15.69 27.28 -4.38
N ASP A 39 -15.84 26.28 -3.52
CA ASP A 39 -14.80 25.91 -2.57
C ASP A 39 -13.84 24.91 -3.21
N LYS A 40 -12.65 25.38 -3.57
CA LYS A 40 -11.57 24.57 -4.17
C LYS A 40 -11.20 23.35 -3.33
N ASN A 41 -11.47 23.38 -2.03
CA ASN A 41 -11.15 22.30 -1.10
C ASN A 41 -12.23 21.23 -0.98
N SER A 42 -13.41 21.42 -1.57
CA SER A 42 -14.53 20.46 -1.48
C SER A 42 -15.12 20.07 -2.84
N ILE A 43 -14.68 20.70 -3.93
CA ILE A 43 -15.15 20.38 -5.29
C ILE A 43 -14.63 19.02 -5.80
N LEU A 44 -13.43 18.60 -5.39
CA LEU A 44 -12.83 17.31 -5.75
C LEU A 44 -12.74 16.42 -4.51
N VAL A 45 -13.78 15.61 -4.28
CA VAL A 45 -13.85 14.69 -3.14
C VAL A 45 -14.20 13.28 -3.60
N TYR A 46 -13.39 12.32 -3.18
CA TYR A 46 -13.74 10.90 -3.18
C TYR A 46 -14.25 10.53 -1.78
N GLN A 47 -15.53 10.14 -1.73
CA GLN A 47 -16.17 9.60 -0.53
C GLN A 47 -16.26 8.08 -0.69
N GLY A 48 -15.47 7.36 0.09
CA GLY A 48 -15.44 5.91 0.13
C GLY A 48 -16.53 5.31 1.03
N GLU A 49 -16.34 4.04 1.37
CA GLU A 49 -17.26 3.30 2.23
C GLU A 49 -17.34 3.86 3.66
N ALA A 50 -18.51 3.68 4.28
CA ALA A 50 -18.74 3.91 5.70
C ALA A 50 -18.95 2.56 6.40
N VAL A 51 -18.21 2.31 7.47
CA VAL A 51 -18.29 1.08 8.25
C VAL A 51 -19.35 1.24 9.33
N THR A 52 -20.45 0.51 9.15
CA THR A 52 -21.62 0.52 10.05
C THR A 52 -21.49 -0.42 11.23
N ASN A 53 -20.85 -1.58 11.04
CA ASN A 53 -20.62 -2.58 12.07
C ASN A 53 -19.25 -3.25 11.90
N VAL A 54 -18.65 -3.69 13.00
CA VAL A 54 -17.39 -4.43 13.01
C VAL A 54 -17.67 -5.85 13.48
N PRO A 55 -17.38 -6.88 12.68
CA PRO A 55 -17.58 -8.26 13.12
C PRO A 55 -16.73 -8.55 14.38
N PRO A 56 -17.29 -9.32 15.33
CA PRO A 56 -16.62 -9.61 16.58
C PRO A 56 -15.36 -10.46 16.38
N LYS A 57 -14.50 -10.46 17.40
CA LYS A 57 -13.31 -11.30 17.45
C LYS A 57 -13.70 -12.78 17.40
N LYS A 58 -13.02 -13.57 16.56
CA LYS A 58 -13.28 -15.01 16.45
C LYS A 58 -12.00 -15.82 16.59
N GLY A 59 -12.12 -17.05 17.06
CA GLY A 59 -11.03 -18.02 17.09
C GLY A 59 -11.50 -19.36 16.54
N TYR A 60 -10.66 -20.02 15.75
CA TYR A 60 -10.96 -21.33 15.19
C TYR A 60 -9.68 -22.17 15.08
N LYS A 61 -9.86 -23.49 15.09
CA LYS A 61 -8.76 -24.44 14.89
C LYS A 61 -8.60 -24.71 13.39
N ASP A 62 -7.37 -24.67 12.90
CA ASP A 62 -7.00 -25.02 11.54
C ASP A 62 -5.74 -25.91 11.56
N GLY A 63 -5.89 -27.17 11.20
CA GLY A 63 -4.81 -28.16 11.31
C GLY A 63 -4.23 -28.26 12.73
N SER A 64 -2.93 -28.00 12.86
CA SER A 64 -2.18 -27.99 14.11
C SER A 64 -2.05 -26.60 14.74
N GLU A 65 -2.88 -25.64 14.33
CA GLU A 65 -2.83 -24.27 14.80
C GLU A 65 -4.21 -23.80 15.25
N TYR A 66 -4.21 -22.82 16.15
CA TYR A 66 -5.39 -22.07 16.54
C TYR A 66 -5.25 -20.63 16.09
N ILE A 67 -6.13 -20.19 15.20
CA ILE A 67 -6.08 -18.87 14.58
C ILE A 67 -7.09 -17.97 15.28
N VAL A 68 -6.63 -16.79 15.68
CA VAL A 68 -7.46 -15.74 16.26
C VAL A 68 -7.49 -14.56 15.29
N VAL A 69 -8.70 -14.18 14.87
CA VAL A 69 -8.93 -13.05 13.96
C VAL A 69 -9.59 -11.91 14.73
N GLU A 70 -8.98 -10.74 14.67
CA GLU A 70 -9.44 -9.51 15.31
C GLU A 70 -9.66 -8.44 14.24
N LYS A 71 -10.79 -7.75 14.32
CA LYS A 71 -11.21 -6.74 13.36
C LYS A 71 -11.37 -5.39 14.05
N LYS A 72 -10.91 -4.32 13.41
CA LYS A 72 -10.99 -2.95 13.93
C LYS A 72 -11.46 -1.99 12.85
N LYS A 73 -12.41 -1.11 13.19
CA LYS A 73 -12.76 0.02 12.34
C LYS A 73 -11.58 0.99 12.26
N LYS A 74 -11.21 1.38 11.04
CA LYS A 74 -10.22 2.40 10.73
C LYS A 74 -10.78 3.37 9.71
N GLY A 75 -10.15 4.53 9.61
CA GLY A 75 -10.43 5.53 8.58
C GLY A 75 -9.13 5.97 7.92
N ILE A 76 -9.20 6.25 6.62
CA ILE A 76 -8.13 6.86 5.85
C ILE A 76 -8.64 8.20 5.31
N ASN A 77 -7.83 9.25 5.48
CA ASN A 77 -8.06 10.57 4.93
C ASN A 77 -6.77 11.02 4.23
N GLN A 78 -6.83 11.27 2.93
CA GLN A 78 -5.65 11.58 2.14
C GLN A 78 -5.96 12.62 1.06
N ASN A 79 -5.09 13.61 0.95
CA ASN A 79 -5.18 14.66 -0.06
C ASN A 79 -4.12 14.38 -1.14
N ASN A 80 -4.56 14.18 -2.38
CA ASN A 80 -3.69 13.87 -3.51
C ASN A 80 -3.80 14.98 -4.55
N ALA A 81 -2.68 15.65 -4.85
CA ALA A 81 -2.59 16.58 -5.97
C ALA A 81 -2.14 15.88 -7.26
N ASP A 82 -1.32 14.84 -7.13
CA ASP A 82 -0.89 13.99 -8.23
C ASP A 82 -1.98 12.97 -8.56
N ILE A 83 -2.53 13.06 -9.77
CA ILE A 83 -3.52 12.11 -10.29
C ILE A 83 -2.80 11.11 -11.18
N SER A 84 -2.88 9.82 -10.84
CA SER A 84 -2.29 8.73 -11.64
C SER A 84 -2.96 8.63 -13.01
N VAL A 85 -2.24 8.22 -14.05
CA VAL A 85 -2.82 8.01 -15.39
C VAL A 85 -3.28 6.56 -15.56
N ILE A 86 -4.50 6.34 -16.06
CA ILE A 86 -4.94 5.01 -16.53
C ILE A 86 -4.41 4.82 -17.95
N ASN A 87 -3.57 3.80 -18.18
CA ASN A 87 -2.93 3.57 -19.49
C ASN A 87 -3.94 3.49 -20.65
N ALA A 88 -5.09 2.86 -20.45
CA ALA A 88 -6.14 2.72 -21.48
C ALA A 88 -6.67 4.06 -22.02
N ILE A 89 -6.54 5.14 -21.25
CA ILE A 89 -6.97 6.49 -21.62
C ILE A 89 -5.83 7.51 -21.47
N SER A 90 -4.57 7.07 -21.38
CA SER A 90 -3.39 7.96 -21.29
C SER A 90 -3.36 8.98 -22.42
N SER A 91 -3.92 8.57 -23.56
CA SER A 91 -4.19 9.35 -24.74
C SER A 91 -5.05 10.61 -24.49
N LEU A 92 -5.81 10.72 -23.40
CA LEU A 92 -6.62 11.89 -23.04
C LEU A 92 -5.87 12.87 -22.11
N THR A 93 -4.75 12.43 -21.52
CA THR A 93 -3.96 13.20 -20.56
C THR A 93 -2.75 13.80 -21.25
N TYR A 94 -2.78 15.11 -21.52
CA TYR A 94 -1.64 15.82 -22.11
C TYR A 94 -1.47 17.22 -21.49
N PRO A 95 -0.23 17.74 -21.42
CA PRO A 95 0.05 19.07 -20.86
C PRO A 95 -0.82 20.15 -21.50
N GLY A 96 -1.56 20.87 -20.67
CA GLY A 96 -2.38 22.02 -21.08
C GLY A 96 -3.76 21.63 -21.61
N ALA A 97 -4.17 20.37 -21.53
CA ALA A 97 -5.56 19.98 -21.74
C ALA A 97 -6.47 20.76 -20.78
N LEU A 98 -7.60 21.25 -21.27
CA LEU A 98 -8.64 21.88 -20.45
C LEU A 98 -9.64 20.83 -20.02
N VAL A 99 -9.93 20.75 -18.73
CA VAL A 99 -10.82 19.75 -18.13
C VAL A 99 -11.81 20.41 -17.18
N LYS A 100 -12.88 19.70 -16.85
CA LYS A 100 -13.77 20.08 -15.74
C LYS A 100 -13.24 19.50 -14.44
N ALA A 101 -13.14 20.32 -13.40
CA ALA A 101 -12.85 19.86 -12.06
C ALA A 101 -14.16 19.39 -11.39
N ASN A 102 -14.51 18.14 -11.63
CA ASN A 102 -15.73 17.51 -11.13
C ASN A 102 -15.46 16.04 -10.77
N ARG A 103 -16.53 15.27 -10.53
CA ARG A 103 -16.47 13.84 -10.20
C ARG A 103 -15.66 13.02 -11.22
N GLU A 104 -15.77 13.32 -12.50
CA GLU A 104 -15.07 12.57 -13.56
C GLU A 104 -13.55 12.75 -13.47
N LEU A 105 -13.06 13.91 -13.01
CA LEU A 105 -11.64 14.09 -12.70
C LEU A 105 -11.20 13.24 -11.50
N VAL A 106 -12.02 13.17 -10.45
CA VAL A 106 -11.78 12.32 -9.27
C VAL A 106 -11.79 10.83 -9.65
N GLU A 107 -12.68 10.44 -10.55
CA GLU A 107 -12.77 9.08 -11.11
C GLU A 107 -11.66 8.78 -12.13
N ASN A 108 -10.78 9.75 -12.38
CA ASN A 108 -9.66 9.67 -13.31
C ASN A 108 -10.08 9.42 -14.76
N GLN A 109 -11.24 9.96 -15.15
CA GLN A 109 -11.78 9.96 -16.51
C GLN A 109 -12.20 11.39 -16.89
N PRO A 110 -11.27 12.37 -16.85
CA PRO A 110 -11.64 13.78 -16.89
C PRO A 110 -12.39 14.17 -18.16
N ASN A 111 -13.42 15.01 -18.01
CA ASN A 111 -14.11 15.59 -19.16
C ASN A 111 -13.29 16.72 -19.78
N VAL A 112 -12.70 16.46 -20.95
CA VAL A 112 -11.95 17.46 -21.71
C VAL A 112 -12.91 18.47 -22.36
N LEU A 113 -12.62 19.76 -22.27
CA LEU A 113 -13.42 20.82 -22.91
C LEU A 113 -13.14 20.85 -24.42
N PRO A 114 -14.13 20.60 -25.29
CA PRO A 114 -13.95 20.50 -26.74
C PRO A 114 -13.98 21.88 -27.41
N VAL A 115 -13.09 22.78 -26.98
CA VAL A 115 -13.01 24.17 -27.46
C VAL A 115 -11.74 24.40 -28.27
N LYS A 116 -11.82 25.33 -29.22
CA LYS A 116 -10.61 25.81 -29.90
C LYS A 116 -9.67 26.43 -28.88
N ARG A 117 -8.37 26.20 -29.07
CA ARG A 117 -7.32 26.63 -28.15
C ARG A 117 -6.49 27.73 -28.80
N ASP A 118 -6.00 28.68 -28.00
CA ASP A 118 -5.02 29.67 -28.47
C ASP A 118 -3.64 29.00 -28.47
N SER A 119 -2.71 29.46 -27.65
CA SER A 119 -1.35 28.97 -27.64
C SER A 119 -0.80 28.89 -26.23
N LEU A 120 0.17 28.00 -26.03
CA LEU A 120 0.80 27.77 -24.74
C LEU A 120 2.30 27.51 -24.91
N THR A 121 3.03 27.65 -23.82
CA THR A 121 4.44 27.28 -23.73
C THR A 121 4.57 26.02 -22.90
N LEU A 122 5.23 25.02 -23.45
CA LEU A 122 5.65 23.83 -22.70
C LEU A 122 7.10 24.00 -22.26
N SER A 123 7.43 23.44 -21.10
CA SER A 123 8.82 23.32 -20.63
C SER A 123 9.08 21.93 -20.07
N VAL A 124 10.30 21.43 -20.31
CA VAL A 124 10.80 20.16 -19.76
C VAL A 124 11.87 20.44 -18.70
N ASP A 125 11.93 19.59 -17.67
CA ASP A 125 12.90 19.67 -16.56
C ASP A 125 14.12 18.75 -16.72
N LEU A 126 14.39 18.28 -17.94
CA LEU A 126 15.59 17.49 -18.25
C LEU A 126 16.88 18.30 -17.98
N PRO A 127 17.92 17.68 -17.40
CA PRO A 127 19.08 18.39 -16.89
C PRO A 127 19.96 18.97 -18.01
N GLY A 128 20.62 20.09 -17.72
CA GLY A 128 21.61 20.71 -18.61
C GLY A 128 21.05 21.61 -19.71
N MET A 129 19.73 21.61 -19.93
CA MET A 129 19.11 22.50 -20.91
C MET A 129 19.15 23.96 -20.44
N THR A 130 19.39 24.88 -21.38
CA THR A 130 19.31 26.31 -21.10
C THR A 130 17.85 26.76 -20.95
N LYS A 131 17.60 27.92 -20.31
CA LYS A 131 16.24 28.51 -20.17
C LYS A 131 15.51 28.77 -21.51
N LYS A 132 16.23 28.71 -22.64
CA LYS A 132 15.68 28.82 -23.99
C LYS A 132 15.47 27.44 -24.63
N ASP A 133 16.42 26.52 -24.47
CA ASP A 133 16.36 25.18 -25.07
C ASP A 133 15.32 24.28 -24.39
N ASN A 134 15.01 24.50 -23.11
CA ASN A 134 14.05 23.67 -22.36
C ASN A 134 12.58 24.06 -22.58
N LYS A 135 12.29 24.96 -23.52
CA LYS A 135 10.95 25.47 -23.81
C LYS A 135 10.58 25.29 -25.28
N ILE A 136 9.29 25.13 -25.53
CA ILE A 136 8.72 25.15 -26.89
C ILE A 136 7.34 25.81 -26.88
N PHE A 137 7.11 26.63 -27.89
CA PHE A 137 5.84 27.29 -28.11
C PHE A 137 4.93 26.42 -28.98
N VAL A 138 3.69 26.21 -28.55
CA VAL A 138 2.70 25.38 -29.25
C VAL A 138 1.50 26.24 -29.65
N LYS A 139 1.35 26.47 -30.96
CA LYS A 139 0.13 27.05 -31.53
C LYS A 139 -0.95 25.98 -31.61
N ASN A 140 -2.19 26.32 -31.24
CA ASN A 140 -3.33 25.41 -31.25
C ASN A 140 -2.99 24.07 -30.55
N PRO A 141 -2.88 24.05 -29.20
CA PRO A 141 -2.48 22.89 -28.42
C PRO A 141 -3.57 21.81 -28.38
N THR A 142 -3.80 21.19 -29.53
CA THR A 142 -4.43 19.89 -29.63
C THR A 142 -3.50 18.83 -29.04
N LYS A 143 -4.05 17.69 -28.63
CA LYS A 143 -3.28 16.52 -28.18
C LYS A 143 -2.10 16.20 -29.12
N SER A 144 -2.35 16.16 -30.43
CA SER A 144 -1.32 15.82 -31.42
C SER A 144 -0.18 16.85 -31.43
N ASN A 145 -0.51 18.14 -31.46
CA ASN A 145 0.49 19.20 -31.47
C ASN A 145 1.31 19.24 -30.18
N VAL A 146 0.67 19.00 -29.02
CA VAL A 146 1.35 18.92 -27.73
C VAL A 146 2.28 17.72 -27.68
N ASN A 147 1.83 16.52 -28.07
CA ASN A 147 2.66 15.33 -28.06
C ASN A 147 3.88 15.46 -29.00
N ASN A 148 3.68 16.03 -30.20
CA ASN A 148 4.78 16.33 -31.10
C ASN A 148 5.79 17.32 -30.49
N ALA A 149 5.31 18.31 -29.76
CA ALA A 149 6.14 19.29 -29.07
C ALA A 149 6.92 18.67 -27.89
N VAL A 150 6.31 17.76 -27.14
CA VAL A 150 6.97 16.96 -26.10
C VAL A 150 8.10 16.12 -26.71
N ASN A 151 7.80 15.35 -27.77
CA ASN A 151 8.80 14.56 -28.48
C ASN A 151 9.96 15.42 -29.01
N THR A 152 9.65 16.62 -29.51
CA THR A 152 10.68 17.58 -29.97
C THR A 152 11.60 18.03 -28.83
N LEU A 153 11.07 18.28 -27.63
CA LEU A 153 11.88 18.66 -26.46
C LEU A 153 12.77 17.50 -26.00
N VAL A 154 12.22 16.29 -25.94
CA VAL A 154 12.95 15.08 -25.52
C VAL A 154 14.06 14.75 -26.52
N GLU A 155 13.78 14.80 -27.83
CA GLU A 155 14.78 14.54 -28.86
C GLU A 155 15.87 15.62 -28.90
N ARG A 156 15.49 16.89 -28.73
CA ARG A 156 16.46 17.99 -28.57
C ARG A 156 17.39 17.71 -27.38
N TRP A 157 16.87 17.16 -26.30
CA TRP A 157 17.67 16.79 -25.15
C TRP A 157 18.63 15.64 -25.47
N ASN A 158 18.11 14.58 -26.08
CA ASN A 158 18.85 13.39 -26.49
C ASN A 158 20.03 13.75 -27.40
N ASP A 159 19.84 14.66 -28.35
CA ASP A 159 20.87 14.99 -29.33
C ASP A 159 21.95 15.95 -28.77
N LYS A 160 21.57 16.89 -27.89
CA LYS A 160 22.48 17.96 -27.41
C LYS A 160 23.14 17.66 -26.05
N TYR A 161 22.44 17.01 -25.13
CA TYR A 161 22.85 16.97 -23.71
C TYR A 161 23.08 15.56 -23.17
N SER A 162 22.49 14.51 -23.76
CA SER A 162 22.57 13.14 -23.23
C SER A 162 23.99 12.64 -22.95
N LYS A 163 24.96 12.98 -23.82
CA LYS A 163 26.37 12.58 -23.64
C LYS A 163 27.01 13.18 -22.39
N ALA A 164 26.59 14.37 -21.97
CA ALA A 164 27.06 15.01 -20.75
C ALA A 164 26.34 14.49 -19.48
N TYR A 165 25.20 13.82 -19.65
CA TYR A 165 24.36 13.30 -18.57
C TYR A 165 23.98 11.82 -18.84
N PRO A 166 24.96 10.89 -18.85
CA PRO A 166 24.74 9.51 -19.29
C PRO A 166 23.86 8.68 -18.34
N ASN A 167 23.74 9.07 -17.06
CA ASN A 167 23.01 8.32 -16.03
C ASN A 167 22.05 9.25 -15.27
N ILE A 168 20.92 9.62 -15.88
CA ILE A 168 19.90 10.39 -15.17
C ILE A 168 19.05 9.43 -14.35
N ASN A 169 19.25 9.46 -13.04
CA ASN A 169 18.40 8.71 -12.12
C ASN A 169 16.98 9.27 -12.13
N ALA A 170 16.00 8.39 -12.26
CA ALA A 170 14.60 8.74 -12.13
C ALA A 170 14.31 9.29 -10.72
N LYS A 171 13.46 10.31 -10.64
CA LYS A 171 12.86 10.73 -9.38
C LYS A 171 11.87 9.66 -8.93
N ILE A 172 12.09 9.11 -7.73
CA ILE A 172 11.22 8.06 -7.18
C ILE A 172 10.08 8.69 -6.39
N ASP A 173 8.85 8.36 -6.77
CA ASP A 173 7.64 8.56 -5.96
C ASP A 173 7.12 7.18 -5.53
N TYR A 174 6.98 6.99 -4.22
CA TYR A 174 6.73 5.69 -3.59
C TYR A 174 5.64 5.80 -2.55
N SER A 175 4.71 4.85 -2.59
CA SER A 175 3.64 4.69 -1.61
C SER A 175 3.32 3.21 -1.42
N ASP A 176 3.25 2.76 -0.16
CA ASP A 176 2.76 1.44 0.25
C ASP A 176 1.52 1.55 1.13
N GLU A 177 0.72 0.48 1.14
CA GLU A 177 -0.40 0.32 2.05
C GLU A 177 -0.76 -1.17 2.21
N MET A 178 -0.94 -1.63 3.45
CA MET A 178 -1.53 -2.96 3.70
C MET A 178 -2.97 -2.98 3.19
N ALA A 179 -3.33 -3.99 2.42
CA ALA A 179 -4.63 -4.09 1.79
C ALA A 179 -5.68 -4.62 2.77
N TYR A 180 -6.82 -3.93 2.87
CA TYR A 180 -7.97 -4.39 3.66
C TYR A 180 -9.31 -4.26 2.93
N SER A 181 -9.46 -3.22 2.11
CA SER A 181 -10.64 -3.03 1.25
C SER A 181 -10.26 -2.30 -0.02
N GLU A 182 -11.04 -2.48 -1.08
CA GLU A 182 -10.82 -1.76 -2.33
C GLU A 182 -11.00 -0.24 -2.14
N SER A 183 -12.02 0.18 -1.38
CA SER A 183 -12.28 1.60 -1.11
C SER A 183 -11.12 2.27 -0.36
N GLN A 184 -10.49 1.59 0.59
CA GLN A 184 -9.28 2.08 1.26
C GLN A 184 -8.12 2.29 0.28
N LEU A 185 -7.84 1.30 -0.59
CA LEU A 185 -6.75 1.40 -1.55
C LEU A 185 -7.01 2.46 -2.63
N ILE A 186 -8.27 2.67 -3.02
CA ILE A 186 -8.67 3.80 -3.88
C ILE A 186 -8.43 5.13 -3.16
N ALA A 187 -8.81 5.25 -1.89
CA ALA A 187 -8.59 6.48 -1.14
C ALA A 187 -7.09 6.82 -1.02
N LYS A 188 -6.24 5.80 -0.91
CA LYS A 188 -4.78 5.93 -0.87
C LYS A 188 -4.17 6.30 -2.23
N SER A 189 -4.52 5.57 -3.28
CA SER A 189 -3.81 5.56 -4.58
C SER A 189 -4.57 6.22 -5.73
N GLY A 190 -5.81 6.67 -5.49
CA GLY A 190 -6.74 7.18 -6.51
C GLY A 190 -7.51 6.06 -7.22
N THR A 191 -8.56 6.44 -7.96
CA THR A 191 -9.47 5.50 -8.65
C THR A 191 -8.83 4.70 -9.78
N ALA A 192 -7.68 5.16 -10.29
CA ALA A 192 -6.84 4.41 -11.21
C ALA A 192 -6.51 3.00 -10.69
N PHE A 193 -6.47 2.84 -9.36
CA PHE A 193 -6.24 1.55 -8.72
C PHE A 193 -7.24 0.48 -9.17
N LYS A 194 -8.51 0.81 -9.46
CA LYS A 194 -9.51 -0.18 -9.93
C LYS A 194 -9.04 -0.91 -11.20
N ALA A 195 -8.53 -0.16 -12.17
CA ALA A 195 -8.03 -0.74 -13.43
C ALA A 195 -6.80 -1.62 -13.20
N VAL A 196 -5.92 -1.22 -12.28
CA VAL A 196 -4.73 -1.98 -11.89
C VAL A 196 -5.10 -3.25 -11.11
N ASN A 197 -6.10 -3.16 -10.24
CA ASN A 197 -6.55 -4.25 -9.38
C ASN A 197 -7.14 -5.41 -10.19
N ASN A 198 -7.72 -5.14 -11.38
CA ASN A 198 -8.11 -6.20 -12.32
C ASN A 198 -6.95 -7.15 -12.68
N SER A 199 -5.72 -6.63 -12.70
CA SER A 199 -4.51 -7.42 -12.96
C SER A 199 -3.84 -7.92 -11.67
N LEU A 200 -3.73 -7.07 -10.64
CA LEU A 200 -3.11 -7.47 -9.36
C LEU A 200 -3.92 -8.53 -8.61
N ASN A 201 -5.25 -8.47 -8.73
CA ASN A 201 -6.21 -9.36 -8.09
C ASN A 201 -5.94 -9.50 -6.58
N VAL A 202 -6.09 -8.39 -5.84
CA VAL A 202 -5.99 -8.37 -4.38
C VAL A 202 -7.12 -9.20 -3.77
N ASN A 203 -6.77 -10.11 -2.87
CA ASN A 203 -7.72 -11.08 -2.32
C ASN A 203 -8.35 -10.57 -1.01
N PHE A 204 -9.23 -9.56 -1.12
CA PHE A 204 -9.89 -8.95 0.04
C PHE A 204 -10.69 -9.95 0.89
N GLU A 205 -11.23 -11.00 0.29
CA GLU A 205 -11.95 -12.06 1.00
C GLU A 205 -11.00 -12.84 1.92
N ALA A 206 -9.88 -13.35 1.38
CA ALA A 206 -8.90 -14.08 2.18
C ALA A 206 -8.24 -13.21 3.25
N ILE A 207 -8.03 -11.92 2.99
CA ILE A 207 -7.55 -10.94 3.98
C ILE A 207 -8.58 -10.77 5.10
N SER A 208 -9.86 -10.58 4.75
CA SER A 208 -10.95 -10.44 5.73
C SER A 208 -11.13 -11.71 6.57
N ASP A 209 -10.86 -12.89 6.01
CA ASP A 209 -10.83 -14.14 6.75
C ASP A 209 -9.58 -14.32 7.61
N GLY A 210 -8.57 -13.46 7.47
CA GLY A 210 -7.29 -13.56 8.18
C GLY A 210 -6.38 -14.67 7.66
N LYS A 211 -6.61 -15.17 6.43
CA LYS A 211 -5.84 -16.26 5.80
C LYS A 211 -4.56 -15.77 5.12
N VAL A 212 -4.56 -14.53 4.65
CA VAL A 212 -3.41 -13.89 4.00
C VAL A 212 -3.25 -12.46 4.48
N GLN A 213 -2.03 -11.96 4.40
CA GLN A 213 -1.68 -10.56 4.53
C GLN A 213 -1.12 -10.09 3.18
N GLU A 214 -1.76 -9.09 2.59
CA GLU A 214 -1.30 -8.49 1.34
C GLU A 214 -0.98 -7.01 1.51
N GLU A 215 0.03 -6.54 0.78
CA GLU A 215 0.41 -5.13 0.71
C GLU A 215 0.39 -4.69 -0.76
N VAL A 216 -0.10 -3.48 -1.01
CA VAL A 216 -0.08 -2.87 -2.34
C VAL A 216 0.86 -1.69 -2.34
N ILE A 217 1.71 -1.64 -3.35
CA ILE A 217 2.74 -0.63 -3.54
C ILE A 217 2.53 0.04 -4.89
N SER A 218 2.64 1.36 -4.93
CA SER A 218 2.81 2.16 -6.15
C SER A 218 4.22 2.75 -6.16
N PHE A 219 4.99 2.40 -7.18
CA PHE A 219 6.37 2.83 -7.37
C PHE A 219 6.51 3.52 -8.73
N LYS A 220 6.68 4.85 -8.73
CA LYS A 220 6.85 5.68 -9.93
C LYS A 220 8.32 6.06 -10.07
N GLN A 221 8.86 5.81 -11.25
CA GLN A 221 10.17 6.25 -11.72
C GLN A 221 9.94 7.39 -12.71
N ILE A 222 9.98 8.63 -12.23
CA ILE A 222 9.74 9.83 -13.04
C ILE A 222 11.05 10.23 -13.71
N TYR A 223 11.10 10.22 -15.04
CA TYR A 223 12.27 10.62 -15.82
C TYR A 223 12.33 12.12 -16.02
N TYR A 224 11.19 12.72 -16.35
CA TYR A 224 11.03 14.15 -16.55
C TYR A 224 9.56 14.56 -16.40
N ASN A 225 9.32 15.85 -16.23
CA ASN A 225 8.02 16.48 -16.20
C ASN A 225 7.91 17.49 -17.34
N ILE A 226 6.73 17.56 -17.95
CA ILE A 226 6.36 18.61 -18.90
C ILE A 226 5.37 19.55 -18.22
N ASN A 227 5.78 20.80 -18.05
CA ASN A 227 4.99 21.86 -17.42
C ASN A 227 4.45 22.84 -18.45
N VAL A 228 3.30 23.43 -18.14
CA VAL A 228 2.66 24.48 -18.94
C VAL A 228 2.85 25.83 -18.27
N ASN A 229 2.92 26.90 -19.05
CA ASN A 229 2.88 28.25 -18.50
C ASN A 229 1.57 28.49 -17.75
N GLU A 230 1.63 29.24 -16.66
CA GLU A 230 0.41 29.75 -16.03
C GLU A 230 -0.11 30.93 -16.85
N PRO A 231 -1.37 30.92 -17.30
CA PRO A 231 -1.95 32.03 -18.03
C PRO A 231 -2.20 33.20 -17.08
N THR A 232 -1.86 34.42 -17.52
CA THR A 232 -2.14 35.64 -16.76
C THR A 232 -3.62 36.01 -16.72
N SER A 233 -4.44 35.45 -17.62
CA SER A 233 -5.89 35.52 -17.58
C SER A 233 -6.53 34.25 -18.14
N PRO A 234 -7.70 33.81 -17.63
CA PRO A 234 -8.38 32.59 -18.07
C PRO A 234 -8.57 32.49 -19.60
N SER A 235 -8.92 33.61 -20.25
CA SER A 235 -9.19 33.72 -21.68
C SER A 235 -8.01 33.36 -22.58
N LYS A 236 -6.77 33.34 -22.05
CA LYS A 236 -5.54 33.04 -22.80
C LYS A 236 -5.42 31.61 -23.29
N PHE A 237 -6.15 30.67 -22.68
CA PHE A 237 -6.15 29.28 -23.14
C PHE A 237 -7.21 28.97 -24.17
N PHE A 238 -8.13 29.90 -24.45
CA PHE A 238 -9.20 29.75 -25.41
C PHE A 238 -8.90 30.46 -26.72
N GLY A 239 -9.22 29.82 -27.84
CA GLY A 239 -9.11 30.42 -29.16
C GLY A 239 -10.01 31.67 -29.29
N SER A 240 -9.66 32.58 -30.19
CA SER A 240 -10.32 33.89 -30.30
C SER A 240 -11.83 33.83 -30.61
N SER A 241 -12.31 32.73 -31.19
CA SER A 241 -13.72 32.50 -31.51
C SER A 241 -14.56 31.93 -30.37
N VAL A 242 -13.96 31.64 -29.20
CA VAL A 242 -14.68 31.09 -28.05
C VAL A 242 -15.42 32.22 -27.34
N THR A 243 -16.66 31.97 -26.94
CA THR A 243 -17.47 32.92 -26.17
C THR A 243 -17.87 32.35 -24.81
N LYS A 244 -18.30 33.22 -23.89
CA LYS A 244 -18.83 32.81 -22.59
C LYS A 244 -20.01 31.83 -22.75
N GLU A 245 -20.94 32.12 -23.66
CA GLU A 245 -22.16 31.34 -23.89
C GLU A 245 -21.82 29.92 -24.34
N GLN A 246 -20.74 29.74 -25.10
CA GLN A 246 -20.25 28.42 -25.48
C GLN A 246 -19.72 27.64 -24.27
N LEU A 247 -18.98 28.29 -23.37
CA LEU A 247 -18.47 27.64 -22.15
C LEU A 247 -19.61 27.24 -21.22
N ASP A 248 -20.59 28.13 -21.05
CA ASP A 248 -21.79 27.88 -20.24
C ASP A 248 -22.62 26.72 -20.83
N ALA A 249 -22.85 26.69 -22.14
CA ALA A 249 -23.52 25.59 -22.83
C ALA A 249 -22.76 24.26 -22.75
N LEU A 250 -21.42 24.31 -22.66
CA LEU A 250 -20.58 23.14 -22.40
C LEU A 250 -20.58 22.73 -20.92
N GLY A 251 -21.30 23.42 -20.04
CA GLY A 251 -21.40 23.10 -18.62
C GLY A 251 -20.13 23.42 -17.84
N VAL A 252 -19.42 24.47 -18.22
CA VAL A 252 -18.38 25.09 -17.39
C VAL A 252 -19.08 26.06 -16.44
N ASN A 253 -19.10 25.80 -15.14
CA ASN A 253 -19.83 26.61 -14.16
C ASN A 253 -19.23 26.44 -12.75
N ALA A 254 -19.89 26.93 -11.69
CA ALA A 254 -19.37 26.85 -10.33
C ALA A 254 -19.33 25.41 -9.79
N GLU A 255 -20.24 24.55 -10.27
CA GLU A 255 -20.28 23.12 -9.93
C GLU A 255 -19.28 22.28 -10.75
N ASN A 256 -18.84 22.81 -11.90
CA ASN A 256 -17.87 22.19 -12.80
C ASN A 256 -16.83 23.22 -13.26
N PRO A 257 -16.02 23.76 -12.33
CA PRO A 257 -15.08 24.82 -12.67
C PRO A 257 -14.04 24.33 -13.68
N PRO A 258 -13.59 25.21 -14.60
CA PRO A 258 -12.58 24.84 -15.58
C PRO A 258 -11.21 24.72 -14.89
N ALA A 259 -10.50 23.65 -15.22
CA ALA A 259 -9.12 23.42 -14.81
C ALA A 259 -8.26 23.07 -16.04
N TYR A 260 -6.95 23.10 -15.88
CA TYR A 260 -6.01 22.67 -16.90
C TYR A 260 -4.95 21.74 -16.32
N ILE A 261 -4.46 20.81 -17.14
CA ILE A 261 -3.32 19.96 -16.79
C ILE A 261 -2.06 20.82 -16.79
N SER A 262 -1.54 21.15 -15.62
CA SER A 262 -0.42 22.09 -15.43
C SER A 262 0.94 21.40 -15.54
N SER A 263 1.03 20.14 -15.12
CA SER A 263 2.22 19.29 -15.26
C SER A 263 1.85 17.85 -15.58
N VAL A 264 2.66 17.18 -16.40
CA VAL A 264 2.59 15.73 -16.63
C VAL A 264 3.95 15.12 -16.37
N ALA A 265 3.97 14.10 -15.50
CA ALA A 265 5.15 13.29 -15.21
C ALA A 265 5.24 12.12 -16.20
N TYR A 266 6.39 12.00 -16.85
CA TYR A 266 6.71 10.94 -17.80
C TYR A 266 7.73 9.99 -17.18
N GLY A 267 7.49 8.70 -17.35
CA GLY A 267 8.41 7.69 -16.82
C GLY A 267 7.82 6.29 -16.84
N ARG A 268 8.14 5.53 -15.80
CA ARG A 268 7.70 4.16 -15.59
C ARG A 268 6.97 4.04 -14.26
N GLN A 269 5.85 3.33 -14.23
CA GLN A 269 5.09 3.09 -13.01
C GLN A 269 4.90 1.59 -12.80
N ILE A 270 5.18 1.14 -11.58
CA ILE A 270 5.10 -0.25 -11.17
C ILE A 270 4.13 -0.31 -10.00
N TYR A 271 3.06 -1.09 -10.15
CA TYR A 271 2.25 -1.49 -9.02
C TYR A 271 2.64 -2.89 -8.60
N VAL A 272 2.85 -3.09 -7.30
CA VAL A 272 3.25 -4.39 -6.75
C VAL A 272 2.25 -4.80 -5.69
N LYS A 273 1.77 -6.04 -5.78
CA LYS A 273 1.08 -6.73 -4.70
C LYS A 273 2.05 -7.70 -4.06
N LEU A 274 2.32 -7.55 -2.77
CA LEU A 274 3.05 -8.52 -1.96
C LEU A 274 2.04 -9.38 -1.20
N SER A 275 2.27 -10.68 -1.10
CA SER A 275 1.33 -11.61 -0.47
C SER A 275 2.05 -12.63 0.42
N SER A 276 1.53 -12.83 1.61
CA SER A 276 2.03 -13.81 2.58
C SER A 276 0.88 -14.52 3.28
N SER A 277 0.99 -15.83 3.47
CA SER A 277 0.09 -16.60 4.36
C SER A 277 0.55 -16.59 5.82
N SER A 278 1.64 -15.89 6.14
CA SER A 278 2.10 -15.78 7.53
C SER A 278 1.10 -14.99 8.38
N HIS A 279 0.82 -15.49 9.58
CA HIS A 279 0.04 -14.78 10.60
C HIS A 279 0.91 -13.92 11.55
N SER A 280 2.20 -13.73 11.24
CA SER A 280 3.08 -12.88 12.05
C SER A 280 2.68 -11.41 11.95
N ASN A 281 2.87 -10.66 13.05
CA ASN A 281 2.72 -9.21 13.06
C ASN A 281 3.91 -8.47 12.41
N LYS A 282 4.96 -9.20 12.00
CA LYS A 282 6.15 -8.65 11.32
C LYS A 282 6.05 -8.68 9.80
N VAL A 283 4.92 -9.10 9.21
CA VAL A 283 4.78 -9.19 7.74
C VAL A 283 5.05 -7.83 7.06
N LYS A 284 4.46 -6.73 7.55
CA LYS A 284 4.75 -5.40 7.00
C LYS A 284 6.25 -5.05 7.06
N THR A 285 6.91 -5.30 8.19
CA THR A 285 8.35 -5.07 8.33
C THR A 285 9.19 -5.95 7.39
N ALA A 286 8.77 -7.18 7.15
CA ALA A 286 9.42 -8.09 6.22
C ALA A 286 9.30 -7.59 4.77
N PHE A 287 8.12 -7.10 4.38
CA PHE A 287 7.88 -6.49 3.08
C PHE A 287 8.69 -5.20 2.88
N GLU A 288 8.68 -4.29 3.85
CA GLU A 288 9.52 -3.08 3.84
C GLU A 288 11.01 -3.41 3.70
N ALA A 289 11.48 -4.46 4.38
CA ALA A 289 12.86 -4.92 4.29
C ALA A 289 13.20 -5.48 2.89
N ALA A 290 12.30 -6.28 2.29
CA ALA A 290 12.46 -6.75 0.92
C ALA A 290 12.47 -5.58 -0.09
N MET A 291 11.57 -4.62 0.09
CA MET A 291 11.45 -3.43 -0.76
C MET A 291 12.63 -2.48 -0.65
N SER A 292 13.20 -2.30 0.55
CA SER A 292 14.38 -1.44 0.82
C SER A 292 15.72 -2.16 0.65
N GLY A 293 15.71 -3.50 0.57
CA GLY A 293 16.89 -4.35 0.45
C GLY A 293 17.80 -4.25 1.67
N LYS A 294 17.23 -3.81 2.79
CA LYS A 294 17.89 -3.81 4.08
C LYS A 294 18.17 -5.27 4.45
N SER A 295 19.40 -5.53 4.87
CA SER A 295 19.79 -6.88 5.30
C SER A 295 18.96 -7.30 6.52
N VAL A 296 18.26 -8.44 6.38
CA VAL A 296 17.56 -9.14 7.47
C VAL A 296 18.40 -10.28 8.07
N LYS A 297 19.69 -10.37 7.70
CA LYS A 297 20.60 -11.40 8.23
C LYS A 297 20.61 -11.35 9.76
N GLY A 298 20.25 -12.48 10.39
CA GLY A 298 20.16 -12.62 11.84
C GLY A 298 18.73 -12.61 12.38
N ASP A 299 17.75 -12.07 11.65
CA ASP A 299 16.33 -12.23 11.97
C ASP A 299 15.74 -13.38 11.15
N VAL A 300 15.70 -14.56 11.77
CA VAL A 300 15.20 -15.80 11.15
C VAL A 300 13.73 -15.68 10.79
N GLU A 301 12.93 -14.95 11.58
CA GLU A 301 11.49 -14.80 11.35
C GLU A 301 11.24 -13.95 10.10
N LEU A 302 11.88 -12.77 10.00
CA LEU A 302 11.77 -11.93 8.80
C LEU A 302 12.27 -12.66 7.56
N THR A 303 13.36 -13.42 7.69
CA THR A 303 13.91 -14.23 6.59
C THR A 303 12.92 -15.28 6.11
N ASN A 304 12.24 -15.97 7.03
CA ASN A 304 11.21 -16.96 6.71
C ASN A 304 9.98 -16.33 6.06
N ILE A 305 9.52 -15.18 6.57
CA ILE A 305 8.40 -14.44 5.95
C ILE A 305 8.75 -14.07 4.51
N ILE A 306 9.92 -13.45 4.28
CA ILE A 306 10.35 -13.02 2.93
C ILE A 306 10.45 -14.22 1.98
N LYS A 307 11.03 -15.33 2.44
CA LYS A 307 11.22 -16.54 1.62
C LYS A 307 9.90 -17.20 1.21
N ASN A 308 8.89 -17.13 2.07
CA ASN A 308 7.59 -17.77 1.86
C ASN A 308 6.52 -16.79 1.35
N SER A 309 6.93 -15.63 0.86
CA SER A 309 6.03 -14.62 0.31
C SER A 309 6.27 -14.45 -1.18
N SER A 310 5.23 -14.04 -1.90
CA SER A 310 5.27 -13.80 -3.34
C SER A 310 4.97 -12.34 -3.66
N PHE A 311 5.29 -11.94 -4.90
CA PHE A 311 4.82 -10.69 -5.45
C PHE A 311 4.12 -10.91 -6.80
N LYS A 312 3.25 -9.96 -7.13
CA LYS A 312 2.72 -9.73 -8.47
C LYS A 312 2.94 -8.27 -8.83
N ALA A 313 3.51 -7.99 -9.99
CA ALA A 313 3.80 -6.65 -10.47
C ALA A 313 3.07 -6.35 -11.77
N VAL A 314 2.54 -5.14 -11.90
CA VAL A 314 1.95 -4.58 -13.12
C VAL A 314 2.76 -3.34 -13.49
N ILE A 315 3.37 -3.34 -14.67
CA ILE A 315 4.33 -2.31 -15.09
C ILE A 315 3.77 -1.56 -16.29
N TYR A 316 3.76 -0.23 -16.17
CA TYR A 316 3.41 0.73 -17.23
C TYR A 316 4.66 1.50 -17.65
N GLY A 317 4.88 1.68 -18.95
CA GLY A 317 6.06 2.37 -19.48
C GLY A 317 7.35 1.56 -19.38
N GLY A 318 7.25 0.23 -19.36
CA GLY A 318 8.39 -0.69 -19.25
C GLY A 318 9.04 -1.09 -20.58
N SER A 319 8.42 -0.77 -21.72
CA SER A 319 8.93 -1.12 -23.05
C SER A 319 8.65 -0.01 -24.07
N ALA A 320 9.34 -0.06 -25.22
CA ALA A 320 9.13 0.85 -26.34
C ALA A 320 7.73 0.73 -27.00
N LYS A 321 6.97 -0.33 -26.69
CA LYS A 321 5.57 -0.50 -27.05
C LYS A 321 4.72 -0.21 -25.82
N GLU A 322 3.55 0.39 -25.96
CA GLU A 322 2.61 0.71 -24.87
C GLU A 322 2.02 -0.55 -24.15
N GLU A 323 2.70 -1.69 -24.24
CA GLU A 323 2.35 -2.97 -23.62
C GLU A 323 2.50 -2.89 -22.10
N VAL A 324 1.51 -3.46 -21.41
CA VAL A 324 1.50 -3.62 -19.95
C VAL A 324 2.17 -4.95 -19.62
N GLU A 325 3.26 -4.92 -18.86
CA GLU A 325 3.93 -6.15 -18.41
C GLU A 325 3.33 -6.59 -17.07
N ILE A 326 3.04 -7.90 -16.95
CA ILE A 326 2.61 -8.53 -15.70
C ILE A 326 3.65 -9.58 -15.33
N ILE A 327 4.21 -9.48 -14.13
CA ILE A 327 5.26 -10.38 -13.63
C ILE A 327 4.85 -10.92 -12.26
N ASP A 328 4.94 -12.23 -12.09
CA ASP A 328 4.71 -12.92 -10.82
C ASP A 328 6.00 -13.62 -10.40
N GLY A 329 6.32 -13.63 -9.10
CA GLY A 329 7.54 -14.27 -8.61
C GLY A 329 7.72 -14.22 -7.10
N ASN A 330 8.93 -14.50 -6.64
CA ASN A 330 9.30 -14.46 -5.22
C ASN A 330 9.92 -13.12 -4.84
N LEU A 331 9.81 -12.72 -3.57
CA LEU A 331 10.30 -11.40 -3.11
C LEU A 331 11.80 -11.14 -3.37
N SER A 332 12.61 -12.18 -3.54
CA SER A 332 14.02 -12.05 -3.91
C SER A 332 14.26 -11.42 -5.28
N GLU A 333 13.33 -11.59 -6.22
CA GLU A 333 13.46 -11.14 -7.62
C GLU A 333 12.92 -9.71 -7.82
N LEU A 334 12.07 -9.24 -6.89
CA LEU A 334 11.43 -7.94 -6.94
C LEU A 334 12.42 -6.79 -7.09
N ARG A 335 13.58 -6.91 -6.44
CA ARG A 335 14.68 -5.95 -6.48
C ARG A 335 15.20 -5.67 -7.89
N ASP A 336 15.25 -6.69 -8.74
CA ASP A 336 15.76 -6.53 -10.10
C ASP A 336 14.74 -5.82 -10.99
N ILE A 337 13.44 -6.05 -10.76
CA ILE A 337 12.33 -5.36 -11.45
C ILE A 337 12.30 -3.87 -11.10
N LEU A 338 12.55 -3.53 -9.83
CA LEU A 338 12.60 -2.14 -9.36
C LEU A 338 13.86 -1.40 -9.83
N LYS A 339 14.99 -2.12 -10.01
CA LYS A 339 16.23 -1.54 -10.55
C LYS A 339 16.16 -1.29 -12.05
N LYS A 340 15.47 -2.15 -12.81
CA LYS A 340 15.23 -1.91 -14.24
C LYS A 340 14.49 -0.58 -14.41
N GLY A 341 14.91 0.25 -15.37
CA GLY A 341 14.31 1.57 -15.61
C GLY A 341 14.58 2.60 -14.51
N SER A 342 15.59 2.41 -13.65
CA SER A 342 16.00 3.42 -12.67
C SER A 342 16.65 4.65 -13.32
N THR A 343 17.07 4.53 -14.58
CA THR A 343 17.66 5.60 -15.38
C THR A 343 16.86 5.83 -16.64
N TYR A 344 16.71 7.10 -17.03
CA TYR A 344 16.18 7.46 -18.34
C TYR A 344 17.11 6.99 -19.46
N ASP A 345 16.54 6.50 -20.56
CA ASP A 345 17.25 6.23 -21.80
C ASP A 345 16.36 6.55 -23.02
N ARG A 346 16.98 6.73 -24.20
CA ARG A 346 16.28 7.13 -25.43
C ARG A 346 15.34 6.04 -25.96
N GLU A 347 15.61 4.78 -25.66
CA GLU A 347 14.81 3.63 -26.13
C GLU A 347 13.55 3.44 -25.27
N ASN A 348 13.60 3.91 -24.02
CA ASN A 348 12.51 3.90 -23.05
C ASN A 348 12.24 5.34 -22.55
N PRO A 349 11.68 6.22 -23.39
CA PRO A 349 11.46 7.63 -23.05
C PRO A 349 10.38 7.85 -21.97
N GLY A 350 9.74 6.79 -21.49
CA GLY A 350 8.66 6.81 -20.52
C GLY A 350 7.30 7.15 -21.15
N VAL A 351 6.24 6.83 -20.41
CA VAL A 351 4.85 7.17 -20.73
C VAL A 351 4.31 8.15 -19.68
N PRO A 352 3.21 8.87 -19.94
CA PRO A 352 2.52 9.62 -18.89
C PRO A 352 2.09 8.69 -17.75
N ILE A 353 2.54 8.97 -16.52
CA ILE A 353 2.24 8.15 -15.33
C ILE A 353 1.45 8.91 -14.26
N SER A 354 1.62 10.22 -14.17
CA SER A 354 0.78 11.08 -13.35
C SER A 354 0.73 12.50 -13.90
N TYR A 355 -0.24 13.27 -13.43
CA TYR A 355 -0.40 14.67 -13.80
C TYR A 355 -0.97 15.48 -12.63
N THR A 356 -0.72 16.78 -12.66
CA THR A 356 -1.35 17.75 -11.77
C THR A 356 -2.30 18.64 -12.56
N THR A 357 -3.29 19.19 -11.87
CA THR A 357 -4.24 20.13 -12.47
C THR A 357 -4.31 21.39 -11.65
N ASN A 358 -4.44 22.54 -12.32
CA ASN A 358 -4.68 23.82 -11.67
C ASN A 358 -6.04 24.36 -12.12
N PHE A 359 -6.74 25.04 -11.23
CA PHE A 359 -7.96 25.77 -11.59
C PHE A 359 -7.62 26.93 -12.51
N LEU A 360 -8.37 27.10 -13.60
CA LEU A 360 -8.10 28.14 -14.59
C LEU A 360 -8.40 29.56 -14.05
N LYS A 361 -9.17 29.66 -12.97
CA LYS A 361 -9.59 30.91 -12.33
C LYS A 361 -8.42 31.69 -11.74
N ASP A 362 -7.57 31.01 -10.99
CA ASP A 362 -6.55 31.59 -10.12
C ASP A 362 -5.19 30.88 -10.25
N ASN A 363 -5.10 29.85 -11.10
CA ASN A 363 -3.95 28.96 -11.25
C ASN A 363 -3.61 28.17 -9.97
N ASP A 364 -4.53 28.10 -9.01
CA ASP A 364 -4.31 27.30 -7.80
C ASP A 364 -4.35 25.80 -8.11
N LEU A 365 -3.47 25.04 -7.44
CA LEU A 365 -3.42 23.59 -7.55
C LEU A 365 -4.75 22.96 -7.10
N ALA A 366 -5.31 22.11 -7.94
CA ALA A 366 -6.50 21.31 -7.62
C ALA A 366 -6.08 20.03 -6.90
N VAL A 367 -6.69 19.78 -5.74
CA VAL A 367 -6.35 18.67 -4.85
C VAL A 367 -7.57 17.78 -4.65
N VAL A 368 -7.43 16.50 -4.93
CA VAL A 368 -8.46 15.49 -4.65
C VAL A 368 -8.38 15.08 -3.19
N LYS A 369 -9.46 15.30 -2.44
CA LYS A 369 -9.59 14.81 -1.07
C LYS A 369 -10.24 13.45 -1.07
N ASN A 370 -9.57 12.48 -0.48
CA ASN A 370 -10.04 11.11 -0.40
C ASN A 370 -10.32 10.77 1.05
N ASN A 371 -11.48 10.19 1.32
CA ASN A 371 -11.81 9.64 2.61
C ASN A 371 -12.47 8.27 2.44
N SER A 372 -12.22 7.35 3.36
CA SER A 372 -12.90 6.06 3.42
C SER A 372 -12.77 5.48 4.82
N GLU A 373 -13.78 4.77 5.28
CA GLU A 373 -13.67 3.86 6.41
C GLU A 373 -13.42 2.44 5.90
N TYR A 374 -12.79 1.60 6.72
CA TYR A 374 -12.54 0.19 6.40
C TYR A 374 -12.35 -0.64 7.68
N ILE A 375 -12.39 -1.96 7.54
CA ILE A 375 -12.13 -2.90 8.63
C ILE A 375 -10.72 -3.47 8.47
N GLU A 376 -9.81 -3.04 9.35
CA GLU A 376 -8.51 -3.66 9.50
C GLU A 376 -8.68 -5.05 10.12
N THR A 377 -8.18 -6.08 9.45
CA THR A 377 -8.20 -7.46 9.94
C THR A 377 -6.78 -7.88 10.33
N THR A 378 -6.63 -8.38 11.55
CA THR A 378 -5.37 -8.94 12.04
C THR A 378 -5.60 -10.38 12.49
N SER A 379 -4.66 -11.26 12.16
CA SER A 379 -4.69 -12.66 12.57
C SER A 379 -3.49 -12.96 13.44
N LYS A 380 -3.66 -13.84 14.43
CA LYS A 380 -2.57 -14.46 15.19
C LYS A 380 -2.76 -15.96 15.18
N SER A 381 -1.70 -16.69 14.81
CA SER A 381 -1.67 -18.14 14.91
C SER A 381 -0.98 -18.58 16.19
N TYR A 382 -1.48 -19.65 16.80
CA TYR A 382 -0.90 -20.32 17.94
C TYR A 382 -0.75 -21.80 17.63
N THR A 383 0.47 -22.32 17.60
CA THR A 383 0.73 -23.72 17.26
C THR A 383 0.42 -24.66 18.42
N ASP A 384 -0.16 -25.82 18.12
CA ASP A 384 -0.34 -26.93 19.07
C ASP A 384 1.02 -27.35 19.67
N GLY A 385 0.99 -27.80 20.93
CA GLY A 385 2.17 -28.23 21.66
C GLY A 385 1.98 -29.57 22.35
N LYS A 386 3.08 -30.14 22.87
CA LYS A 386 3.03 -31.34 23.69
C LYS A 386 3.88 -31.22 24.95
N ILE A 387 3.39 -31.80 26.04
CA ILE A 387 4.16 -32.03 27.27
C ILE A 387 4.50 -33.52 27.33
N ASN A 388 5.78 -33.85 27.26
CA ASN A 388 6.28 -35.21 27.43
C ASN A 388 6.69 -35.39 28.89
N ILE A 389 6.10 -36.39 29.55
CA ILE A 389 6.40 -36.78 30.92
C ILE A 389 7.28 -38.02 30.89
N ASP A 390 8.34 -38.01 31.69
CA ASP A 390 9.23 -39.15 31.93
C ASP A 390 9.47 -39.28 33.44
N HIS A 391 9.09 -40.42 34.00
CA HIS A 391 9.41 -40.80 35.37
C HIS A 391 10.28 -42.05 35.38
N SER A 392 11.53 -41.88 35.81
CA SER A 392 12.54 -42.93 35.97
C SER A 392 13.09 -42.98 37.40
N GLY A 393 12.47 -42.30 38.35
CA GLY A 393 12.88 -42.27 39.75
C GLY A 393 12.52 -43.54 40.52
N GLY A 394 13.36 -43.95 41.46
CA GLY A 394 13.13 -45.09 42.37
C GLY A 394 12.09 -44.80 43.45
N TYR A 395 10.94 -44.22 43.08
CA TYR A 395 9.86 -43.79 43.98
C TYR A 395 8.51 -43.79 43.26
N VAL A 396 7.42 -43.73 44.03
CA VAL A 396 6.07 -43.50 43.49
C VAL A 396 5.89 -42.01 43.24
N ALA A 397 5.51 -41.62 42.03
CA ALA A 397 5.24 -40.23 41.67
C ALA A 397 3.75 -39.97 41.43
N GLN A 398 3.31 -38.73 41.66
CA GLN A 398 2.01 -38.22 41.27
C GLN A 398 2.18 -36.85 40.62
N PHE A 399 1.44 -36.61 39.55
CA PHE A 399 1.45 -35.36 38.83
C PHE A 399 0.11 -34.63 39.00
N ASN A 400 0.13 -33.31 38.95
CA ASN A 400 -1.04 -32.47 38.72
C ASN A 400 -0.70 -31.49 37.59
N ILE A 401 -1.30 -31.69 36.44
CA ILE A 401 -1.12 -30.86 35.26
C ILE A 401 -2.46 -30.25 34.88
N SER A 402 -2.49 -28.93 34.69
CA SER A 402 -3.68 -28.18 34.31
C SER A 402 -3.35 -27.04 33.37
N TRP A 403 -4.33 -26.59 32.60
CA TRP A 403 -4.22 -25.47 31.67
C TRP A 403 -5.60 -24.85 31.44
N ASP A 404 -5.65 -23.68 30.82
CA ASP A 404 -6.89 -23.06 30.38
C ASP A 404 -6.95 -23.07 28.85
N GLU A 405 -8.08 -23.52 28.30
CA GLU A 405 -8.36 -23.38 26.86
C GLU A 405 -9.20 -22.13 26.62
N VAL A 406 -8.71 -21.26 25.73
CA VAL A 406 -9.34 -19.99 25.42
C VAL A 406 -10.12 -20.06 24.11
N SER A 407 -11.40 -19.73 24.13
CA SER A 407 -12.25 -19.59 22.94
C SER A 407 -13.00 -18.26 22.98
N TYR A 408 -13.81 -17.97 21.97
CA TYR A 408 -14.58 -16.72 21.87
C TYR A 408 -16.05 -17.03 21.60
N ASP A 409 -16.95 -16.30 22.27
CA ASP A 409 -18.39 -16.39 22.00
C ASP A 409 -18.77 -15.65 20.69
N GLU A 410 -20.06 -15.69 20.33
CA GLU A 410 -20.57 -15.01 19.13
C GLU A 410 -20.40 -13.48 19.18
N ASN A 411 -20.20 -12.90 20.37
CA ASN A 411 -19.95 -11.47 20.57
C ASN A 411 -18.44 -11.13 20.66
N GLY A 412 -17.57 -12.13 20.58
CA GLY A 412 -16.12 -11.99 20.67
C GLY A 412 -15.56 -11.89 22.10
N ASN A 413 -16.36 -12.19 23.12
CA ASN A 413 -15.91 -12.27 24.51
C ASN A 413 -15.12 -13.55 24.73
N GLU A 414 -14.06 -13.44 25.54
CA GLU A 414 -13.18 -14.57 25.84
C GLU A 414 -13.86 -15.57 26.79
N ILE A 415 -14.00 -16.82 26.34
CA ILE A 415 -14.46 -17.95 27.15
C ILE A 415 -13.24 -18.77 27.57
N LYS A 416 -13.04 -18.92 28.88
CA LYS A 416 -11.95 -19.71 29.46
C LYS A 416 -12.50 -21.01 30.04
N VAL A 417 -11.98 -22.14 29.56
CA VAL A 417 -12.33 -23.47 30.06
C VAL A 417 -11.11 -24.08 30.74
N HIS A 418 -11.18 -24.24 32.05
CA HIS A 418 -10.11 -24.88 32.81
C HIS A 418 -10.08 -26.39 32.54
N LYS A 419 -8.90 -26.93 32.24
CA LYS A 419 -8.65 -28.33 31.92
C LYS A 419 -7.65 -28.94 32.88
N LYS A 420 -7.80 -30.25 33.09
CA LYS A 420 -6.95 -31.05 33.97
C LYS A 420 -6.56 -32.32 33.22
N TRP A 421 -5.32 -32.75 33.38
CA TRP A 421 -4.88 -34.02 32.82
C TRP A 421 -5.61 -35.19 33.50
N GLY A 422 -6.08 -36.16 32.70
CA GLY A 422 -6.87 -37.30 33.17
C GLY A 422 -6.12 -38.25 34.12
N GLU A 423 -4.80 -38.13 34.20
CA GLU A 423 -3.95 -38.93 35.09
C GLU A 423 -3.54 -38.20 36.38
N ASN A 424 -4.12 -37.03 36.64
CA ASN A 424 -3.81 -36.25 37.84
C ASN A 424 -4.01 -37.05 39.13
N TYR A 425 -3.05 -36.94 40.03
CA TYR A 425 -2.97 -37.64 41.33
C TYR A 425 -3.02 -39.17 41.29
N LYS A 426 -2.94 -39.80 40.12
CA LYS A 426 -2.75 -41.26 40.02
C LYS A 426 -1.29 -41.60 40.25
N SER A 427 -1.03 -42.58 41.11
CA SER A 427 0.32 -43.06 41.41
C SER A 427 0.96 -43.69 40.16
N LYS A 428 2.19 -43.27 39.85
CA LYS A 428 3.01 -43.75 38.73
C LYS A 428 4.30 -44.38 39.25
N LEU A 429 4.62 -45.57 38.76
CA LEU A 429 5.89 -46.26 39.03
C LEU A 429 6.86 -46.02 37.87
N ALA A 430 8.16 -46.06 38.15
CA ALA A 430 9.17 -46.05 37.08
C ALA A 430 9.21 -47.42 36.36
N HIS A 431 9.49 -47.49 35.06
CA HIS A 431 9.61 -46.38 34.10
C HIS A 431 8.23 -46.01 33.54
N PHE A 432 7.83 -44.74 33.63
CA PHE A 432 6.55 -44.25 33.11
C PHE A 432 6.78 -43.08 32.16
N THR A 433 6.20 -43.18 30.97
CA THR A 433 6.21 -42.10 29.98
C THR A 433 4.81 -41.79 29.49
N SER A 434 4.54 -40.51 29.19
CA SER A 434 3.26 -40.08 28.62
C SER A 434 3.41 -38.76 27.87
N SER A 435 2.58 -38.53 26.86
CA SER A 435 2.54 -37.26 26.12
C SER A 435 1.15 -36.64 26.24
N ILE A 436 1.09 -35.40 26.69
CA ILE A 436 -0.12 -34.59 26.79
C ILE A 436 -0.13 -33.62 25.62
N TYR A 437 -1.11 -33.76 24.73
CA TYR A 437 -1.28 -32.85 23.60
C TYR A 437 -2.12 -31.66 24.02
N LEU A 438 -1.58 -30.46 23.79
CA LEU A 438 -2.24 -29.20 24.11
C LEU A 438 -2.58 -28.46 22.82
N PRO A 439 -3.83 -28.03 22.63
CA PRO A 439 -4.18 -27.22 21.48
C PRO A 439 -3.53 -25.83 21.56
N GLY A 440 -3.37 -25.15 20.42
CA GLY A 440 -2.76 -23.82 20.33
C GLY A 440 -3.42 -22.75 21.20
N ASN A 441 -4.70 -22.93 21.54
CA ASN A 441 -5.43 -22.04 22.44
C ASN A 441 -5.23 -22.34 23.94
N ALA A 442 -4.34 -23.27 24.30
CA ALA A 442 -3.98 -23.55 25.69
C ALA A 442 -3.08 -22.44 26.25
N ARG A 443 -3.42 -21.94 27.44
CA ARG A 443 -2.68 -20.93 28.21
C ARG A 443 -2.60 -21.34 29.67
N ASN A 444 -1.80 -20.60 30.46
CA ASN A 444 -1.66 -20.78 31.91
C ASN A 444 -1.35 -22.24 32.29
N ILE A 445 -0.37 -22.86 31.62
CA ILE A 445 -0.02 -24.26 31.85
C ILE A 445 0.67 -24.38 33.22
N ASN A 446 0.16 -25.26 34.07
CA ASN A 446 0.73 -25.55 35.39
C ASN A 446 1.15 -27.01 35.44
N ILE A 447 2.36 -27.27 35.94
CA ILE A 447 2.95 -28.59 36.07
C ILE A 447 3.43 -28.76 37.49
N TYR A 448 2.76 -29.64 38.22
CA TYR A 448 3.11 -30.04 39.56
C TYR A 448 3.45 -31.54 39.58
N ALA A 449 4.49 -31.90 40.32
CA ALA A 449 4.87 -33.28 40.56
C ALA A 449 5.28 -33.48 42.02
N ARG A 450 4.87 -34.59 42.62
CA ARG A 450 5.28 -35.00 43.97
C ARG A 450 5.66 -36.48 44.01
N GLU A 451 6.56 -36.82 44.93
CA GLU A 451 7.01 -38.19 45.16
C GLU A 451 6.69 -38.67 46.59
N CYS A 452 6.49 -39.97 46.75
CA CYS A 452 6.19 -40.59 48.03
C CYS A 452 7.49 -40.98 48.74
N THR A 453 7.84 -40.26 49.81
CA THR A 453 9.10 -40.48 50.56
C THR A 453 9.04 -41.71 51.47
N GLY A 454 7.84 -42.06 51.93
CA GLY A 454 7.61 -43.06 52.98
C GLY A 454 7.92 -42.56 54.41
N LEU A 455 8.26 -41.28 54.58
CA LEU A 455 8.56 -40.68 55.88
C LEU A 455 7.27 -40.18 56.54
N PHE A 456 7.03 -40.57 57.80
CA PHE A 456 5.82 -40.18 58.54
C PHE A 456 5.61 -38.65 58.59
N TRP A 457 6.69 -37.88 58.68
CA TRP A 457 6.65 -36.42 58.79
C TRP A 457 6.64 -35.68 57.44
N GLU A 458 6.86 -36.38 56.31
CA GLU A 458 6.91 -35.77 54.97
C GLU A 458 6.46 -36.78 53.91
N TRP A 459 5.27 -37.36 54.07
CA TRP A 459 4.83 -38.51 53.26
C TRP A 459 4.87 -38.26 51.74
N TRP A 460 4.57 -37.03 51.33
CA TRP A 460 4.71 -36.55 49.96
C TRP A 460 5.64 -35.35 49.92
N ARG A 461 6.64 -35.39 49.05
CA ARG A 461 7.53 -34.28 48.77
C ARG A 461 7.26 -33.72 47.38
N THR A 462 7.12 -32.39 47.28
CA THR A 462 7.01 -31.71 46.00
C THR A 462 8.35 -31.76 45.26
N VAL A 463 8.32 -32.18 44.00
CA VAL A 463 9.49 -32.24 43.10
C VAL A 463 9.46 -31.09 42.09
N ILE A 464 8.28 -30.73 41.58
CA ILE A 464 8.05 -29.65 40.61
C ILE A 464 6.79 -28.87 41.03
N ASP A 465 6.81 -27.53 40.93
CA ASP A 465 5.62 -26.65 41.05
C ASP A 465 5.79 -25.44 40.11
N ASP A 466 5.82 -25.72 38.81
CA ASP A 466 5.96 -24.69 37.78
C ASP A 466 4.57 -24.21 37.35
N ARG A 467 4.37 -22.89 37.31
CA ARG A 467 3.08 -22.27 37.03
C ARG A 467 3.17 -21.25 35.92
N ASN A 468 2.05 -21.01 35.23
CA ASN A 468 1.92 -20.03 34.15
C ASN A 468 2.97 -20.22 33.02
N LEU A 469 3.28 -21.47 32.70
CA LEU A 469 4.23 -21.79 31.65
C LEU A 469 3.66 -21.44 30.26
N PRO A 470 4.52 -20.94 29.34
CA PRO A 470 4.11 -20.73 27.96
C PRO A 470 3.93 -22.07 27.23
N LEU A 471 2.99 -22.08 26.28
CA LEU A 471 2.85 -23.18 25.33
C LEU A 471 4.08 -23.20 24.41
N VAL A 472 4.69 -24.37 24.26
CA VAL A 472 5.86 -24.63 23.41
C VAL A 472 5.65 -25.93 22.65
N LYS A 473 6.43 -26.16 21.59
CA LYS A 473 6.19 -27.28 20.66
C LYS A 473 6.37 -28.59 21.39
N ASN A 474 7.48 -28.70 22.12
CA ASN A 474 7.78 -29.81 23.00
C ASN A 474 8.28 -29.26 24.34
N ARG A 475 7.58 -29.61 25.41
CA ARG A 475 8.05 -29.46 26.78
C ARG A 475 8.36 -30.84 27.32
N ASN A 476 9.61 -31.08 27.70
CA ASN A 476 10.08 -32.35 28.22
C ASN A 476 10.25 -32.22 29.74
N VAL A 477 9.40 -32.90 30.50
CA VAL A 477 9.40 -32.91 31.96
C VAL A 477 9.84 -34.29 32.43
N SER A 478 11.01 -34.35 33.04
CA SER A 478 11.60 -35.59 33.53
C SER A 478 11.81 -35.52 35.04
N ILE A 479 11.47 -36.59 35.76
CA ILE A 479 11.77 -36.78 37.18
C ILE A 479 12.52 -38.10 37.39
N TRP A 480 13.59 -38.06 38.18
CA TRP A 480 14.44 -39.23 38.46
C TRP A 480 15.08 -39.14 39.85
N GLY A 481 16.03 -40.04 40.16
CA GLY A 481 16.74 -40.08 41.45
C GLY A 481 16.09 -41.08 42.42
N THR A 482 16.26 -40.83 43.72
CA THR A 482 15.73 -41.67 44.80
C THR A 482 14.78 -40.88 45.69
N THR A 483 14.02 -41.55 46.57
CA THR A 483 13.09 -40.90 47.52
C THR A 483 13.76 -39.82 48.38
N LEU A 484 15.04 -39.97 48.73
CA LEU A 484 15.76 -38.97 49.53
C LEU A 484 16.29 -37.81 48.68
N TYR A 485 16.62 -38.07 47.42
CA TYR A 485 17.22 -37.09 46.51
C TYR A 485 16.54 -37.13 45.13
N PRO A 486 15.26 -36.70 45.05
CA PRO A 486 14.59 -36.59 43.77
C PRO A 486 15.22 -35.47 42.94
N ARG A 487 15.34 -35.70 41.63
CA ARG A 487 15.84 -34.73 40.65
C ARG A 487 14.79 -34.52 39.56
N HIS A 488 14.82 -33.36 38.93
CA HIS A 488 13.93 -33.05 37.81
C HIS A 488 14.59 -32.17 36.76
N SER A 489 13.98 -32.14 35.58
CA SER A 489 14.22 -31.15 34.54
C SER A 489 12.91 -30.76 33.86
N ASN A 490 12.82 -29.50 33.43
CA ASN A 490 11.75 -28.97 32.59
C ASN A 490 12.41 -28.26 31.42
N ASN A 491 12.67 -29.03 30.35
CA ASN A 491 13.36 -28.53 29.17
C ASN A 491 12.35 -28.23 28.06
N VAL A 492 12.65 -27.23 27.25
CA VAL A 492 11.89 -26.91 26.05
C VAL A 492 12.77 -27.11 24.83
N ASP A 493 12.30 -27.86 23.84
CA ASP A 493 12.90 -27.78 22.51
C ASP A 493 12.53 -26.39 21.97
N ASN A 494 13.49 -25.68 21.35
CA ASN A 494 13.41 -24.28 20.91
C ASN A 494 12.02 -23.63 20.94
N PRO A 495 11.83 -22.46 21.60
CA PRO A 495 10.53 -21.82 21.72
C PRO A 495 9.83 -21.72 20.36
N ILE A 496 8.52 -22.02 20.33
CA ILE A 496 7.68 -21.80 19.16
C ILE A 496 7.85 -20.34 18.75
N GLN A 497 8.26 -20.12 17.50
CA GLN A 497 8.20 -18.82 16.83
C GLN A 497 6.74 -18.49 16.50
#